data_AF-A0A7S3MH27-F1
#
_entry.id   AF-A0A7S3MH27-F1
#
_cell.length_a   1.000
_cell.length_b   1.000
_cell.length_c   1.000
_cell.angle_alpha   90.00
_cell.angle_beta   90.00
_cell.angle_gamma   90.00
#
_symmetry.space_group_name_H-M   'P 1'
#
loop_
_entity.id
_entity.type
_entity.pdbx_description
1 polymer ?
#
loop_
_entity_poly.entity_id
_entity_poly.type
_entity_poly.pdbx_seq_one_letter_code
_entity_poly.pdbx_strand_id
1 'polypeptide(L)'
;FPDAPLRLPISTVYNIKGVGQIICGTVEQGTLRPGDVIGITPTGLKDKKVFSIEQHKKQLEAAAPGDSVGLSIKGIGKDEKVNPGDIIYVQKEGELLPVKSFTALVAVQEHPGVLKPGYAPVVFCRTAKVACKMTKILWKMGKKTGGAKVDNPPELSQYENAEVEFVPSQPLFVEPFEKCAALGRIAVMDS
;
A
#
# COMPACT_ATOMS: atom_id res chain seq x y z
N PHE A 1 3.16 3.55 17.02
CA PHE A 1 1.95 4.38 16.85
C PHE A 1 0.69 3.54 17.10
N PRO A 2 0.44 3.11 18.35
CA PRO A 2 -0.75 2.32 18.66
C PRO A 2 -2.05 3.15 18.59
N ASP A 3 -1.95 4.47 18.79
CA ASP A 3 -3.11 5.40 18.80
C ASP A 3 -3.48 5.95 17.42
N ALA A 4 -2.75 5.59 16.36
CA ALA A 4 -3.08 5.97 14.99
C ALA A 4 -4.15 5.02 14.41
N PRO A 5 -4.92 5.42 13.39
CA PRO A 5 -5.86 4.54 12.71
C PRO A 5 -5.19 3.28 12.13
N LEU A 6 -5.85 2.13 12.22
CA LEU A 6 -5.33 0.83 11.80
C LEU A 6 -4.93 0.83 10.31
N ARG A 7 -3.72 0.35 10.03
CA ARG A 7 -3.30 -0.09 8.69
C ARG A 7 -2.66 -1.46 8.78
N LEU A 8 -3.29 -2.45 8.17
CA LEU A 8 -2.78 -3.81 8.12
C LEU A 8 -2.75 -4.27 6.66
N PRO A 9 -1.60 -4.14 5.98
CA PRO A 9 -1.40 -4.69 4.65
C PRO A 9 -1.46 -6.21 4.66
N ILE A 10 -2.29 -6.78 3.80
CA ILE A 10 -2.44 -8.22 3.61
C ILE A 10 -1.27 -8.73 2.78
N SER A 11 -0.57 -9.72 3.31
CA SER A 11 0.57 -10.37 2.66
C SER A 11 0.21 -11.67 1.97
N THR A 12 -0.71 -12.46 2.54
CA THR A 12 -1.09 -13.77 2.00
C THR A 12 -2.50 -14.14 2.43
N VAL A 13 -3.22 -14.87 1.58
CA VAL A 13 -4.55 -15.41 1.87
C VAL A 13 -4.52 -16.92 1.69
N TYR A 14 -4.86 -17.67 2.73
CA TYR A 14 -4.94 -19.13 2.71
C TYR A 14 -6.40 -19.58 2.70
N ASN A 15 -6.76 -20.49 1.79
CA ASN A 15 -8.09 -21.12 1.76
C ASN A 15 -7.99 -22.50 2.42
N ILE A 16 -8.40 -22.60 3.68
CA ILE A 16 -8.34 -23.86 4.44
C ILE A 16 -9.70 -24.56 4.39
N LYS A 17 -9.73 -25.77 3.85
CA LYS A 17 -10.97 -26.58 3.76
C LYS A 17 -11.56 -26.79 5.16
N GLY A 18 -12.82 -26.40 5.34
CA GLY A 18 -13.55 -26.54 6.61
C GLY A 18 -13.36 -25.40 7.62
N VAL A 19 -12.32 -24.56 7.47
CA VAL A 19 -12.09 -23.38 8.32
C VAL A 19 -12.49 -22.09 7.60
N GLY A 20 -12.23 -22.02 6.29
CA GLY A 20 -12.46 -20.83 5.47
C GLY A 20 -11.16 -20.10 5.14
N GLN A 21 -11.27 -18.80 4.89
CA GLN A 21 -10.13 -17.95 4.56
C GLN A 21 -9.40 -17.50 5.81
N ILE A 22 -8.09 -17.72 5.83
CA ILE A 22 -7.17 -17.12 6.81
C ILE A 22 -6.37 -16.06 6.08
N ILE A 23 -6.53 -14.81 6.52
CA ILE A 23 -5.90 -13.63 5.91
C ILE A 23 -4.73 -13.22 6.78
N CYS A 24 -3.54 -13.25 6.22
CA CYS A 24 -2.30 -12.93 6.92
C CYS A 24 -1.80 -11.54 6.53
N GLY A 25 -1.23 -10.84 7.49
CA GLY A 25 -0.60 -9.53 7.28
C GLY A 25 0.13 -9.04 8.51
N THR A 26 0.74 -7.86 8.40
CA THR A 26 1.47 -7.22 9.49
C THR A 26 0.79 -5.91 9.86
N VAL A 27 0.59 -5.64 11.14
CA VAL A 27 0.05 -4.35 11.58
C VAL A 27 1.14 -3.30 11.44
N GLU A 28 0.94 -2.29 10.60
CA GLU A 28 1.91 -1.19 10.42
C GLU A 28 1.66 -0.05 11.41
N GLN A 29 0.40 0.20 11.75
CA GLN A 29 -0.02 1.18 12.75
C GLN A 29 -1.43 0.86 13.26
N GLY A 30 -1.80 1.44 14.41
CA GLY A 30 -3.06 1.20 15.10
C GLY A 30 -3.14 -0.16 15.78
N THR A 31 -4.33 -0.50 16.26
CA THR A 31 -4.57 -1.75 16.99
C THR A 31 -5.81 -2.42 16.41
N LEU A 32 -5.74 -3.73 16.16
CA LEU A 32 -6.88 -4.52 15.72
C LEU A 32 -7.31 -5.48 16.83
N ARG A 33 -8.61 -5.60 17.09
CA ARG A 33 -9.17 -6.52 18.10
C ARG A 33 -10.19 -7.47 17.47
N PRO A 34 -10.35 -8.69 18.03
CA PRO A 34 -11.50 -9.51 17.71
C PRO A 34 -12.79 -8.73 17.96
N GLY A 35 -13.74 -8.84 17.03
CA GLY A 35 -15.01 -8.13 17.06
C GLY A 35 -15.02 -6.77 16.36
N ASP A 36 -13.87 -6.19 16.00
CA ASP A 36 -13.82 -4.95 15.22
C ASP A 36 -14.50 -5.14 13.85
N VAL A 37 -15.21 -4.08 13.44
CA VAL A 37 -15.85 -3.97 12.12
C VAL A 37 -14.88 -3.26 11.20
N ILE A 38 -14.52 -3.94 10.11
CA ILE A 38 -13.42 -3.59 9.23
C ILE A 38 -13.86 -3.44 7.78
N GLY A 39 -13.11 -2.63 7.05
CA GLY A 39 -13.14 -2.59 5.59
C GLY A 39 -11.81 -3.06 5.00
N ILE A 40 -11.85 -3.39 3.72
CA ILE A 40 -10.71 -3.85 2.93
C ILE A 40 -10.63 -2.99 1.66
N THR A 41 -9.50 -2.31 1.46
CA THR A 41 -9.24 -1.44 0.31
C THR A 41 -7.98 -1.95 -0.41
N PRO A 42 -7.83 -1.84 -1.73
CA PRO A 42 -8.70 -1.17 -2.69
C PRO A 42 -9.88 -2.00 -3.21
N THR A 43 -10.05 -3.26 -2.80
CA THR A 43 -11.18 -4.13 -3.21
C THR A 43 -12.56 -3.58 -2.80
N GLY A 44 -12.62 -2.69 -1.81
CA GLY A 44 -13.83 -1.95 -1.44
C GLY A 44 -14.81 -2.75 -0.59
N LEU A 45 -14.36 -3.84 0.04
CA LEU A 45 -15.20 -4.62 0.94
C LEU A 45 -15.43 -3.86 2.24
N LYS A 46 -16.66 -3.91 2.75
CA LYS A 46 -17.09 -3.24 3.98
C LYS A 46 -17.89 -4.18 4.87
N ASP A 47 -18.08 -3.75 6.11
CA ASP A 47 -18.93 -4.37 7.12
C ASP A 47 -18.52 -5.83 7.41
N LYS A 48 -17.22 -6.10 7.29
CA LYS A 48 -16.64 -7.40 7.64
C LYS A 48 -16.26 -7.37 9.11
N LYS A 49 -16.27 -8.52 9.78
CA LYS A 49 -16.01 -8.59 11.22
C LYS A 49 -14.86 -9.51 11.52
N VAL A 50 -13.87 -9.02 12.27
CA VAL A 50 -12.78 -9.86 12.76
C VAL A 50 -13.32 -10.85 13.78
N PHE A 51 -13.14 -12.15 13.52
CA PHE A 51 -13.59 -13.21 14.42
C PHE A 51 -12.50 -13.64 15.39
N SER A 52 -11.30 -13.90 14.87
CA SER A 52 -10.13 -14.24 15.69
C SER A 52 -8.86 -13.67 15.06
N ILE A 53 -7.87 -13.45 15.92
CA ILE A 53 -6.53 -13.00 15.57
C ILE A 53 -5.56 -14.01 16.16
N GLU A 54 -4.64 -14.52 15.35
CA GLU A 54 -3.66 -15.52 15.77
C GLU A 54 -2.23 -15.13 15.38
N GLN A 55 -1.28 -15.39 16.28
CA GLN A 55 0.15 -15.27 16.02
C GLN A 55 0.86 -16.50 16.59
N HIS A 56 1.60 -17.22 15.76
CA HIS A 56 2.34 -18.44 16.15
C HIS A 56 1.49 -19.45 16.94
N LYS A 57 0.28 -19.76 16.47
CA LYS A 57 -0.69 -20.69 17.08
C LYS A 57 -1.25 -20.25 18.45
N LYS A 58 -1.10 -18.97 18.81
CA LYS A 58 -1.76 -18.37 19.98
C LYS A 58 -2.80 -17.37 19.52
N GLN A 59 -3.97 -17.41 20.14
CA GLN A 59 -4.97 -16.36 19.96
C GLN A 59 -4.53 -15.10 20.69
N LEU A 60 -4.76 -13.95 20.05
CA LEU A 60 -4.46 -12.64 20.60
C LEU A 60 -5.76 -11.89 20.92
N GLU A 61 -5.77 -11.20 22.04
CA GLU A 61 -6.86 -10.27 22.40
C GLU A 61 -6.78 -8.96 21.60
N ALA A 62 -5.59 -8.62 21.11
CA ALA A 62 -5.34 -7.50 20.22
C ALA A 62 -4.04 -7.74 19.42
N ALA A 63 -3.97 -7.21 18.20
CA ALA A 63 -2.75 -7.09 17.42
C ALA A 63 -2.31 -5.63 17.36
N ALA A 64 -1.04 -5.38 17.62
CA ALA A 64 -0.42 -4.07 17.69
C ALA A 64 0.67 -3.91 16.60
N PRO A 65 1.19 -2.70 16.37
CA PRO A 65 2.16 -2.46 15.30
C PRO A 65 3.41 -3.36 15.43
N GLY A 66 3.77 -4.01 14.33
CA GLY A 66 4.84 -5.01 14.26
C GLY A 66 4.35 -6.46 14.32
N ASP A 67 3.14 -6.71 14.81
CA ASP A 67 2.59 -8.06 14.88
C ASP A 67 2.24 -8.57 13.49
N SER A 68 2.81 -9.74 13.16
CA SER A 68 2.44 -10.51 11.97
C SER A 68 1.42 -11.56 12.37
N VAL A 69 0.18 -11.39 11.90
CA VAL A 69 -0.99 -12.12 12.39
C VAL A 69 -1.75 -12.81 11.26
N GLY A 70 -2.38 -13.92 11.59
CA GLY A 70 -3.42 -14.55 10.80
C GLY A 70 -4.80 -14.16 11.35
N LEU A 71 -5.72 -13.80 10.46
CA LEU A 71 -7.05 -13.33 10.78
C LEU A 71 -8.11 -14.28 10.23
N SER A 72 -9.07 -14.64 11.07
CA SER A 72 -10.36 -15.17 10.60
C SER A 72 -11.35 -14.02 10.50
N ILE A 73 -11.91 -13.79 9.32
CA ILE A 73 -12.83 -12.68 9.05
C ILE A 73 -14.18 -13.25 8.62
N LYS A 74 -15.26 -12.79 9.28
CA LYS A 74 -16.64 -13.14 8.95
C LYS A 74 -17.25 -12.14 7.98
N GLY A 75 -18.15 -12.63 7.14
CA GLY A 75 -18.91 -11.81 6.20
C GLY A 75 -18.27 -11.64 4.82
N ILE A 76 -17.13 -12.28 4.56
CA ILE A 76 -16.56 -12.35 3.20
C ILE A 76 -17.37 -13.39 2.41
N GLY A 77 -18.04 -12.93 1.35
CA GLY A 77 -18.82 -13.75 0.44
C GLY A 77 -17.95 -14.66 -0.42
N LYS A 78 -18.54 -15.73 -0.99
CA LYS A 78 -17.80 -16.68 -1.83
C LYS A 78 -17.20 -16.06 -3.09
N ASP A 79 -17.87 -15.05 -3.64
CA ASP A 79 -17.44 -14.35 -4.86
C ASP A 79 -16.61 -13.09 -4.56
N GLU A 80 -16.55 -12.68 -3.29
CA GLU A 80 -15.71 -11.57 -2.85
C GLU A 80 -14.27 -12.05 -2.75
N LYS A 81 -13.36 -11.32 -3.40
CA LYS A 81 -11.93 -11.65 -3.39
C LYS A 81 -11.20 -10.71 -2.44
N VAL A 82 -10.31 -11.29 -1.66
CA VAL A 82 -9.30 -10.57 -0.86
C VAL A 82 -7.94 -10.98 -1.39
N ASN A 83 -7.07 -10.01 -1.64
CA ASN A 83 -5.80 -10.25 -2.32
C ASN A 83 -4.62 -9.72 -1.49
N PRO A 84 -3.42 -10.30 -1.62
CA PRO A 84 -2.20 -9.62 -1.22
C PRO A 84 -2.13 -8.22 -1.84
N GLY A 85 -1.75 -7.23 -1.03
CA GLY A 85 -1.76 -5.81 -1.41
C GLY A 85 -3.00 -5.05 -0.96
N ASP A 86 -4.09 -5.74 -0.60
CA ASP A 86 -5.20 -5.11 0.08
C ASP A 86 -4.81 -4.69 1.52
N ILE A 87 -5.44 -3.63 2.03
CA ILE A 87 -5.23 -3.05 3.35
C ILE A 87 -6.52 -3.18 4.16
N ILE A 88 -6.40 -3.78 5.34
CA ILE A 88 -7.47 -3.82 6.35
C ILE A 88 -7.41 -2.54 7.19
N TYR A 89 -8.57 -1.95 7.43
CA TYR A 89 -8.76 -0.80 8.31
C TYR A 89 -10.02 -0.97 9.17
N VAL A 90 -10.07 -0.34 10.34
CA VAL A 90 -11.28 -0.32 11.17
C VAL A 90 -12.21 0.77 10.70
N GLN A 91 -13.45 0.43 10.33
CA GLN A 91 -14.37 1.39 9.68
C GLN A 91 -14.71 2.61 10.55
N LYS A 92 -14.81 2.43 11.88
CA LYS A 92 -15.10 3.54 12.81
C LYS A 92 -13.98 4.60 12.85
N GLU A 93 -12.78 4.27 12.37
CA GLU A 93 -11.61 5.17 12.34
C GLU A 93 -11.50 5.94 11.02
N GLY A 94 -12.44 5.73 10.10
CA GLY A 94 -12.50 6.39 8.80
C GLY A 94 -12.33 5.42 7.64
N GLU A 95 -13.04 5.71 6.55
CA GLU A 95 -12.99 4.92 5.33
C GLU A 95 -11.71 5.18 4.52
N LEU A 96 -11.16 4.12 3.93
CA LEU A 96 -10.01 4.18 3.04
C LEU A 96 -10.41 3.84 1.59
N LEU A 97 -10.10 4.75 0.68
CA LEU A 97 -10.45 4.65 -0.74
C LEU A 97 -9.20 4.56 -1.61
N PRO A 98 -9.23 3.81 -2.73
CA PRO A 98 -8.12 3.76 -3.67
C PRO A 98 -7.81 5.15 -4.25
N VAL A 99 -6.54 5.38 -4.57
CA VAL A 99 -6.09 6.62 -5.20
C VAL A 99 -6.36 6.59 -6.70
N LYS A 100 -6.75 7.74 -7.26
CA LYS A 100 -6.84 7.94 -8.73
C LYS A 100 -5.48 8.29 -9.34
N SER A 101 -4.70 9.08 -8.59
CA SER A 101 -3.32 9.43 -8.88
C SER A 101 -2.64 9.75 -7.56
N PHE A 102 -1.31 9.74 -7.55
CA PHE A 102 -0.51 10.17 -6.41
C PHE A 102 0.79 10.81 -6.90
N THR A 103 1.32 11.76 -6.14
CA THR A 103 2.68 12.27 -6.34
C THR A 103 3.62 11.57 -5.38
N ALA A 104 4.86 11.33 -5.82
CA ALA A 104 5.88 10.75 -4.98
C ALA A 104 7.23 11.43 -5.25
N LEU A 105 7.97 11.65 -4.16
CA LEU A 105 9.38 11.99 -4.23
C LEU A 105 10.17 10.73 -4.59
N VAL A 106 10.90 10.78 -5.70
CA VAL A 106 11.67 9.66 -6.22
C VAL A 106 13.13 10.05 -6.37
N ALA A 107 14.02 9.12 -6.04
CA ALA A 107 15.44 9.21 -6.32
C ALA A 107 15.78 8.13 -7.35
N VAL A 108 16.06 8.54 -8.59
CA VAL A 108 16.35 7.59 -9.67
C VAL A 108 17.71 6.95 -9.39
N GLN A 109 17.72 5.61 -9.34
CA GLN A 109 18.95 4.84 -9.17
C GLN A 109 19.68 4.70 -10.52
N GLU A 110 20.62 3.76 -10.61
CA GLU A 110 21.24 3.40 -11.88
C GLU A 110 20.18 2.88 -12.86
N HIS A 111 20.10 3.53 -14.03
CA HIS A 111 19.15 3.19 -15.09
C HIS A 111 19.80 3.48 -16.46
N PRO A 112 19.71 2.55 -17.44
CA PRO A 112 20.46 2.65 -18.70
C PRO A 112 19.96 3.77 -19.63
N GLY A 113 18.71 4.22 -19.47
CA GLY A 113 18.08 5.25 -20.28
C GLY A 113 17.56 6.44 -19.49
N VAL A 114 16.79 7.27 -20.18
CA VAL A 114 16.01 8.36 -19.57
C VAL A 114 14.56 7.94 -19.40
N LEU A 115 13.92 8.39 -18.32
CA LEU A 115 12.51 8.14 -18.02
C LEU A 115 11.69 9.33 -18.51
N LYS A 116 10.58 9.06 -19.20
CA LYS A 116 9.69 10.09 -19.76
C LYS A 116 8.25 9.86 -19.31
N PRO A 117 7.42 10.92 -19.25
CA PRO A 117 5.98 10.75 -19.12
C PRO A 117 5.45 9.75 -20.16
N GLY A 118 4.60 8.83 -19.72
CA GLY A 118 4.15 7.69 -20.51
C GLY A 118 4.76 6.36 -20.08
N TYR A 119 5.95 6.37 -19.46
CA TYR A 119 6.56 5.17 -18.89
C TYR A 119 5.69 4.59 -17.76
N ALA A 120 5.52 3.27 -17.73
CA ALA A 120 4.61 2.59 -16.81
C ALA A 120 5.31 1.49 -16.00
N PRO A 121 6.22 1.86 -15.08
CA PRO A 121 6.91 0.91 -14.22
C PRO A 121 5.97 0.24 -13.23
N VAL A 122 6.46 -0.81 -12.57
CA VAL A 122 5.75 -1.42 -11.45
C VAL A 122 6.10 -0.71 -10.14
N VAL A 123 5.07 -0.22 -9.46
CA VAL A 123 5.19 0.39 -8.13
C VAL A 123 4.85 -0.66 -7.08
N PHE A 124 5.77 -0.82 -6.15
CA PHE A 124 5.61 -1.64 -4.96
C PHE A 124 5.35 -0.71 -3.77
N CYS A 125 4.28 -0.98 -3.03
CA CYS A 125 3.97 -0.32 -1.76
C CYS A 125 3.57 -1.40 -0.76
N ARG A 126 4.48 -1.72 0.17
CA ARG A 126 4.33 -2.87 1.08
C ARG A 126 4.03 -4.15 0.30
N THR A 127 2.85 -4.73 0.49
CA THR A 127 2.44 -5.98 -0.16
C THR A 127 1.76 -5.74 -1.51
N ALA A 128 1.44 -4.49 -1.84
CA ALA A 128 0.85 -4.12 -3.12
C ALA A 128 1.92 -3.99 -4.21
N LYS A 129 1.57 -4.44 -5.42
CA LYS A 129 2.38 -4.37 -6.63
C LYS A 129 1.47 -4.00 -7.79
N VAL A 130 1.56 -2.78 -8.31
CA VAL A 130 0.69 -2.28 -9.39
C VAL A 130 1.51 -1.49 -10.40
N ALA A 131 1.30 -1.76 -11.69
CA ALA A 131 1.88 -0.93 -12.74
C ALA A 131 1.28 0.48 -12.69
N CYS A 132 2.12 1.51 -12.63
CA CYS A 132 1.67 2.89 -12.52
C CYS A 132 2.33 3.73 -13.61
N LYS A 133 1.50 4.40 -14.42
CA LYS A 133 1.96 5.28 -15.48
C LYS A 133 2.46 6.59 -14.88
N MET A 134 3.70 6.95 -15.18
CA MET A 134 4.23 8.29 -14.96
C MET A 134 3.51 9.26 -15.89
N THR A 135 2.70 10.16 -15.35
CA THR A 135 1.93 11.12 -16.15
C THR A 135 2.65 12.46 -16.26
N LYS A 136 3.37 12.86 -15.21
CA LYS A 136 4.05 14.14 -15.16
C LYS A 136 5.27 14.09 -14.25
N ILE A 137 6.33 14.76 -14.66
CA ILE A 137 7.45 15.09 -13.79
C ILE A 137 7.23 16.53 -13.33
N LEU A 138 6.99 16.74 -12.04
CA LEU A 138 6.68 18.06 -11.49
C LEU A 138 7.94 18.91 -11.37
N TRP A 139 9.01 18.31 -10.89
CA TRP A 139 10.33 18.93 -10.86
C TRP A 139 11.43 17.86 -10.78
N LYS A 140 12.65 18.26 -11.11
CA LYS A 140 13.85 17.45 -10.87
C LYS A 140 15.03 18.26 -10.35
N MET A 141 15.97 17.59 -9.72
CA MET A 141 17.19 18.16 -9.16
C MET A 141 18.31 17.11 -9.21
N GLY A 142 19.48 17.46 -9.72
CA GLY A 142 20.63 16.58 -9.74
C GLY A 142 21.89 17.27 -10.25
N LYS A 143 22.98 16.49 -10.41
CA LYS A 143 24.25 17.04 -10.92
C LYS A 143 24.11 17.66 -12.31
N LYS A 144 23.26 17.08 -13.18
CA LYS A 144 22.99 17.58 -14.54
C LYS A 144 22.24 18.91 -14.55
N THR A 145 21.49 19.23 -13.50
CA THR A 145 20.84 20.55 -13.35
C THR A 145 21.70 21.54 -12.57
N GLY A 146 22.98 21.22 -12.30
CA GLY A 146 23.85 22.04 -11.45
C GLY A 146 23.39 22.14 -10.00
N GLY A 147 22.56 21.18 -9.54
CA GLY A 147 21.92 21.24 -8.23
C GLY A 147 20.72 22.19 -8.16
N ALA A 148 20.33 22.84 -9.25
CA ALA A 148 19.11 23.64 -9.29
C ALA A 148 17.87 22.75 -9.39
N LYS A 149 16.77 23.19 -8.76
CA LYS A 149 15.43 22.63 -8.98
C LYS A 149 14.93 23.13 -10.34
N VAL A 150 14.63 22.21 -11.25
CA VAL A 150 14.06 22.49 -12.56
C VAL A 150 12.62 22.00 -12.59
N ASP A 151 11.69 22.92 -12.80
CA ASP A 151 10.26 22.62 -12.84
C ASP A 151 9.82 22.10 -14.22
N ASN A 152 8.85 21.17 -14.21
CA ASN A 152 8.24 20.52 -15.39
C ASN A 152 9.25 20.03 -16.46
N PRO A 153 10.30 19.27 -16.08
CA PRO A 153 11.28 18.76 -17.04
C PRO A 153 10.64 17.68 -17.95
N PRO A 154 11.13 17.53 -19.20
CA PRO A 154 10.59 16.54 -20.13
C PRO A 154 11.02 15.10 -19.84
N GLU A 155 12.10 14.90 -19.06
CA GLU A 155 12.68 13.60 -18.77
C GLU A 155 13.50 13.58 -17.47
N LEU A 156 13.65 12.38 -16.89
CA LEU A 156 14.52 12.08 -15.76
C LEU A 156 15.69 11.19 -16.18
N SER A 157 16.88 11.52 -15.68
CA SER A 157 18.09 10.71 -15.77
C SER A 157 18.36 9.98 -14.44
N GLN A 158 19.19 8.95 -14.51
CA GLN A 158 19.80 8.33 -13.33
C GLN A 158 20.42 9.37 -12.37
N TYR A 159 20.33 9.10 -11.07
CA TYR A 159 20.81 9.93 -9.97
C TYR A 159 20.16 11.31 -9.83
N GLU A 160 19.03 11.56 -10.50
CA GLU A 160 18.21 12.75 -10.26
C GLU A 160 17.16 12.45 -9.18
N ASN A 161 16.93 13.44 -8.30
CA ASN A 161 15.77 13.48 -7.44
C ASN A 161 14.65 14.20 -8.17
N ALA A 162 13.43 13.73 -8.01
CA ALA A 162 12.28 14.32 -8.67
C ALA A 162 11.01 14.15 -7.85
N GLU A 163 10.01 14.96 -8.16
CA GLU A 163 8.63 14.65 -7.79
C GLU A 163 7.87 14.27 -9.06
N VAL A 164 7.23 13.11 -9.02
CA VAL A 164 6.57 12.51 -10.18
C VAL A 164 5.14 12.17 -9.81
N GLU A 165 4.21 12.49 -10.71
CA GLU A 165 2.83 12.05 -10.66
C GLU A 165 2.68 10.68 -11.33
N PHE A 166 2.01 9.77 -10.62
CA PHE A 166 1.71 8.42 -11.07
C PHE A 166 0.20 8.20 -11.11
N VAL A 167 -0.26 7.46 -12.12
CA VAL A 167 -1.62 6.94 -12.23
C VAL A 167 -1.56 5.42 -12.23
N PRO A 168 -2.16 4.74 -11.24
CA PRO A 168 -2.16 3.28 -11.18
C PRO A 168 -3.09 2.69 -12.26
N SER A 169 -2.66 1.60 -12.88
CA SER A 169 -3.42 0.87 -13.91
C SER A 169 -4.55 0.00 -13.36
N GLN A 170 -4.49 -0.30 -12.07
CA GLN A 170 -5.49 -1.05 -11.30
C GLN A 170 -5.70 -0.32 -9.96
N PRO A 171 -6.81 -0.57 -9.24
CA PRO A 171 -7.02 0.04 -7.94
C PRO A 171 -5.82 -0.18 -7.00
N LEU A 172 -5.32 0.91 -6.42
CA LEU A 172 -4.17 0.92 -5.53
C LEU A 172 -4.49 1.83 -4.33
N PHE A 173 -4.06 1.43 -3.14
CA PHE A 173 -4.09 2.29 -1.96
C PHE A 173 -2.67 2.66 -1.55
N VAL A 174 -2.41 3.96 -1.41
CA VAL A 174 -1.20 4.55 -0.83
C VAL A 174 -1.61 5.74 0.03
N GLU A 175 -0.77 6.13 0.98
CA GLU A 175 -1.02 7.31 1.82
C GLU A 175 0.19 8.25 1.86
N PRO A 176 0.00 9.54 2.18
CA PRO A 176 1.11 10.42 2.50
C PRO A 176 2.01 9.83 3.59
N PHE A 177 3.31 10.04 3.46
CA PHE A 177 4.33 9.51 4.37
C PHE A 177 4.10 9.95 5.82
N GLU A 178 3.60 11.17 6.02
CA GLU A 178 3.32 11.77 7.32
C GLU A 178 2.12 11.10 8.01
N LYS A 179 1.19 10.51 7.24
CA LYS A 179 -0.01 9.85 7.77
C LYS A 179 0.23 8.39 8.09
N CYS A 180 0.94 7.69 7.20
CA CYS A 180 1.38 6.33 7.39
C CYS A 180 2.70 6.09 6.66
N ALA A 181 3.82 6.20 7.38
CA ALA A 181 5.16 6.03 6.82
C ALA A 181 5.34 4.69 6.09
N ALA A 182 4.60 3.67 6.49
CA ALA A 182 4.60 2.37 5.85
C ALA A 182 3.98 2.36 4.46
N LEU A 183 2.87 3.09 4.27
CA LEU A 183 2.11 3.15 3.02
C LEU A 183 2.45 4.36 2.14
N GLY A 184 3.34 5.23 2.61
CA GLY A 184 3.92 6.32 1.83
C GLY A 184 5.31 6.06 1.27
N ARG A 185 5.89 4.88 1.51
CA ARG A 185 7.16 4.45 0.91
C ARG A 185 6.88 3.52 -0.26
N ILE A 186 7.46 3.85 -1.41
CA ILE A 186 7.34 3.05 -2.62
C ILE A 186 8.71 2.64 -3.15
N ALA A 187 8.73 1.52 -3.86
CA ALA A 187 9.82 1.16 -4.77
C ALA A 187 9.26 1.10 -6.19
N VAL A 188 9.97 1.72 -7.12
CA VAL A 188 9.60 1.75 -8.54
C VAL A 188 10.62 0.89 -9.28
N MET A 189 10.17 -0.20 -9.90
CA MET A 189 11.03 -1.14 -10.59
C MET A 189 10.62 -1.26 -12.05
N ASP A 190 11.61 -1.33 -12.93
CA ASP A 190 11.39 -1.68 -14.32
C ASP A 190 10.95 -3.16 -14.39
N SER A 191 10.07 -3.46 -15.35
CA SER A 191 9.51 -4.80 -15.55
C SER A 191 10.44 -5.69 -16.38
#